data_AF-W9HH69-F1
#
_entry.id   AF-W9HH69-F1
#
_cell.length_a   1.000
_cell.length_b   1.000
_cell.length_c   1.000
_cell.angle_alpha   90.00
_cell.angle_beta   90.00
_cell.angle_gamma   90.00
#
_symmetry.space_group_name_H-M   'P 1'
#
loop_
_entity.id
_entity.type
_entity.pdbx_description
1 polymer ?
#
loop_
_entity_poly.entity_id
_entity_poly.type
_entity_poly.pdbx_seq_one_letter_code
_entity_poly.pdbx_strand_id
1 'polypeptide(L)'
;MNKKRGGRKGSGLKTSSPDYCEKLNNLKGSLWDFNEPVGKDKWRDDYSAMDDDTVRHALEQLMLVEQIFPYLRKDDINTKLKSANNEVIALLDEFDALYQMQYNANPLGLSTMWRNYMFQLLTNLQEFAKEWLKLRIEELKSNIEAEVVRRMAVVVAQVGLNGHGAAVISQNTMIEFWNSVVNHQNGYAGNVGQFQPQIFKD
;
A
#
# COMPACT_ATOMS: atom_id res chain seq x y z
N MET A 1 30.57 31.72 -21.49
CA MET A 1 30.84 30.28 -21.74
C MET A 1 30.54 29.53 -20.43
N ASN A 2 29.38 28.86 -20.27
CA ASN A 2 29.13 27.41 -20.52
C ASN A 2 30.30 26.51 -20.07
N LYS A 3 30.17 25.42 -19.30
CA LYS A 3 29.01 24.58 -18.93
C LYS A 3 29.38 23.65 -17.75
N LYS A 4 28.42 23.49 -16.83
CA LYS A 4 27.95 22.26 -16.14
C LYS A 4 28.96 21.33 -15.42
N ARG A 5 28.92 21.40 -14.08
CA ARG A 5 29.14 20.23 -13.20
C ARG A 5 27.88 19.37 -13.19
N GLY A 6 28.05 18.07 -13.46
CA GLY A 6 26.98 17.08 -13.47
C GLY A 6 26.46 16.78 -12.07
N GLY A 7 25.17 17.06 -11.84
CA GLY A 7 24.44 16.57 -10.68
C GLY A 7 23.95 15.15 -10.94
N ARG A 8 24.31 14.23 -10.04
CA ARG A 8 23.63 12.94 -9.86
C ARG A 8 22.15 13.22 -9.64
N LYS A 9 21.29 12.75 -10.56
CA LYS A 9 19.85 12.65 -10.31
C LYS A 9 19.64 11.47 -9.37
N GLY A 10 19.42 11.77 -8.09
CA GLY A 10 18.80 10.81 -7.17
C GLY A 10 17.38 10.50 -7.66
N SER A 11 17.01 9.22 -7.60
CA SER A 11 15.72 8.64 -7.94
C SER A 11 14.64 8.99 -6.90
N GLY A 12 14.41 10.29 -6.68
CA GLY A 12 13.26 10.77 -5.91
C GLY A 12 12.03 10.83 -6.80
N LEU A 13 11.25 9.76 -6.87
CA LEU A 13 9.88 9.83 -7.38
C LEU A 13 9.13 10.86 -6.53
N LYS A 14 8.57 11.88 -7.19
CA LYS A 14 7.90 13.02 -6.55
C LYS A 14 6.59 12.55 -5.91
N THR A 15 6.61 12.34 -4.60
CA THR A 15 5.45 12.03 -3.73
C THR A 15 4.47 13.19 -3.55
N SER A 16 4.53 14.23 -4.41
CA SER A 16 3.77 15.47 -4.29
C SER A 16 2.97 15.84 -5.55
N SER A 17 2.77 14.91 -6.49
CA SER A 17 1.87 15.17 -7.63
C SER A 17 0.39 15.06 -7.19
N PRO A 18 -0.51 15.90 -7.73
CA PRO A 18 -1.95 15.78 -7.48
C PRO A 18 -2.51 14.38 -7.80
N ASP A 19 -2.01 13.76 -8.87
CA ASP A 19 -2.37 12.40 -9.31
C ASP A 19 -2.01 11.33 -8.27
N TYR A 20 -0.89 11.49 -7.55
CA TYR A 20 -0.49 10.60 -6.47
C TYR A 20 -1.45 10.67 -5.28
N CYS A 21 -1.83 11.89 -4.88
CA CYS A 21 -2.75 12.10 -3.78
C CYS A 21 -4.14 11.53 -4.06
N GLU A 22 -4.64 11.71 -5.29
CA GLU A 22 -5.94 11.18 -5.71
C GLU A 22 -5.95 9.64 -5.71
N LYS A 23 -4.93 9.00 -6.31
CA LYS A 23 -4.77 7.54 -6.28
C LYS A 23 -4.70 6.98 -4.87
N LEU A 24 -3.89 7.61 -4.01
CA LEU A 24 -3.79 7.21 -2.61
C LEU A 24 -5.14 7.32 -1.89
N ASN A 25 -5.93 8.36 -2.16
CA ASN A 25 -7.25 8.53 -1.53
C ASN A 25 -8.26 7.49 -2.02
N ASN A 26 -8.26 7.15 -3.31
CA ASN A 26 -9.10 6.08 -3.84
C ASN A 26 -8.76 4.72 -3.21
N LEU A 27 -7.46 4.40 -3.10
CA LEU A 27 -7.01 3.14 -2.49
C LEU A 27 -7.31 3.09 -0.98
N LYS A 28 -7.23 4.22 -0.27
CA LYS A 28 -7.73 4.30 1.11
C LYS A 28 -9.21 3.90 1.15
N GLY A 29 -10.04 4.48 0.29
CA GLY A 29 -11.47 4.15 0.21
C GLY A 29 -11.70 2.65 -0.01
N SER A 30 -10.99 2.05 -0.96
CA SER A 30 -11.08 0.60 -1.18
C SER A 30 -10.69 -0.22 0.05
N LEU A 31 -9.59 0.13 0.73
CA LEU A 31 -9.20 -0.55 1.97
C LEU A 31 -10.25 -0.39 3.08
N TRP A 32 -10.84 0.81 3.23
CA TRP A 32 -11.91 1.08 4.20
C TRP A 32 -13.14 0.21 3.95
N ASP A 33 -13.47 -0.03 2.67
CA ASP A 33 -14.60 -0.87 2.27
C ASP A 33 -14.25 -2.37 2.21
N PHE A 34 -13.03 -2.77 2.59
CA PHE A 34 -12.50 -4.14 2.40
C PHE A 34 -12.55 -4.64 0.95
N ASN A 35 -12.51 -3.70 0.01
CA ASN A 35 -12.39 -3.98 -1.41
C ASN A 35 -10.92 -4.07 -1.80
N GLU A 36 -10.61 -4.99 -2.73
CA GLU A 36 -9.25 -5.12 -3.23
C GLU A 36 -8.78 -3.79 -3.85
N PRO A 37 -7.62 -3.24 -3.40
CA PRO A 37 -7.07 -2.00 -3.96
C PRO A 37 -6.86 -2.08 -5.48
N VAL A 38 -6.40 -3.24 -5.94
CA VAL A 38 -6.52 -3.69 -7.34
C VAL A 38 -7.15 -5.08 -7.34
N GLY A 39 -8.32 -5.18 -7.96
CA GLY A 39 -9.08 -6.43 -8.06
C GLY A 39 -8.30 -7.51 -8.81
N LYS A 40 -8.47 -8.78 -8.44
CA LYS A 40 -7.73 -9.92 -9.01
C LYS A 40 -7.75 -9.97 -10.54
N ASP A 41 -8.89 -9.71 -11.16
CA ASP A 41 -8.99 -9.70 -12.63
C ASP A 41 -8.21 -8.55 -13.25
N LYS A 42 -8.30 -7.35 -12.68
CA LYS A 42 -7.51 -6.19 -13.11
C LYS A 42 -6.01 -6.43 -12.89
N TRP A 43 -5.65 -7.03 -11.76
CA TRP A 43 -4.26 -7.39 -11.47
C TRP A 43 -3.70 -8.31 -12.55
N ARG A 44 -4.45 -9.35 -12.92
CA ARG A 44 -4.05 -10.25 -14.00
C ARG A 44 -3.92 -9.51 -15.34
N ASP A 45 -4.92 -8.72 -15.71
CA ASP A 45 -4.99 -8.16 -17.06
C ASP A 45 -4.04 -6.96 -17.25
N ASP A 46 -3.88 -6.12 -16.22
CA ASP A 46 -3.16 -4.84 -16.32
C ASP A 46 -1.79 -4.84 -15.60
N TYR A 47 -1.58 -5.76 -14.65
CA TYR A 47 -0.41 -5.72 -13.73
C TYR A 47 0.41 -7.00 -13.70
N SER A 48 -0.02 -8.07 -14.38
CA SER A 48 0.69 -9.36 -14.42
C SER A 48 1.46 -9.62 -15.72
N ALA A 49 1.32 -8.74 -16.72
CA ALA A 49 2.17 -8.78 -17.91
C ALA A 49 3.65 -8.49 -17.55
N MET A 50 4.58 -9.12 -18.28
CA MET A 50 6.01 -9.17 -17.92
C MET A 50 6.90 -8.17 -18.68
N ASP A 51 6.33 -7.10 -19.21
CA ASP A 51 7.12 -5.98 -19.75
C ASP A 51 7.49 -4.96 -18.66
N ASP A 52 8.45 -4.10 -18.99
CA ASP A 52 9.04 -3.16 -18.03
C ASP A 52 8.03 -2.13 -17.51
N ASP A 53 7.04 -1.75 -18.32
CA ASP A 53 6.06 -0.75 -17.95
C ASP A 53 5.03 -1.37 -17.00
N THR A 54 4.54 -2.56 -17.31
CA THR A 54 3.61 -3.27 -16.42
C THR A 54 4.24 -3.59 -15.06
N VAL A 55 5.48 -4.09 -15.02
CA VAL A 55 6.17 -4.35 -13.75
C VAL A 55 6.35 -3.07 -12.93
N ARG A 56 6.67 -1.95 -13.57
CA ARG A 56 6.77 -0.65 -12.90
C ARG A 56 5.42 -0.22 -12.33
N HIS A 57 4.35 -0.36 -13.09
CA HIS A 57 3.00 -0.01 -12.63
C HIS A 57 2.56 -0.89 -11.46
N ALA A 58 2.85 -2.19 -11.49
CA ALA A 58 2.56 -3.11 -10.38
C ALA A 58 3.30 -2.70 -9.09
N LEU A 59 4.59 -2.37 -9.21
CA LEU A 59 5.41 -1.86 -8.10
C LEU A 59 4.84 -0.55 -7.51
N GLU A 60 4.34 0.36 -8.36
CA GLU A 60 3.69 1.59 -7.89
C GLU A 60 2.42 1.32 -7.08
N GLN A 61 1.61 0.33 -7.47
CA GLN A 61 0.42 -0.05 -6.69
C GLN A 61 0.79 -0.63 -5.32
N LEU A 62 1.82 -1.49 -5.26
CA LEU A 62 2.33 -2.01 -3.99
C LEU A 62 2.77 -0.87 -3.07
N MET A 63 3.56 0.07 -3.61
CA MET A 63 4.03 1.24 -2.88
C MET A 63 2.87 2.09 -2.32
N LEU A 64 1.82 2.31 -3.10
CA LEU A 64 0.67 3.10 -2.65
C LEU A 64 -0.04 2.45 -1.46
N VAL A 65 -0.32 1.16 -1.53
CA VAL A 65 -0.98 0.42 -0.44
C VAL A 65 -0.09 0.40 0.81
N GLU A 66 1.22 0.16 0.65
CA GLU A 66 2.19 0.21 1.74
C GLU A 66 2.24 1.58 2.44
N GLN A 67 2.15 2.67 1.68
CA GLN A 67 2.28 4.04 2.20
C GLN A 67 1.04 4.55 2.95
N ILE A 68 -0.10 3.89 2.84
CA ILE A 68 -1.32 4.26 3.58
C ILE A 68 -1.07 4.19 5.10
N PHE A 69 -0.39 3.15 5.59
CA PHE A 69 -0.18 2.96 7.03
C PHE A 69 0.82 3.96 7.64
N PRO A 70 1.97 4.27 7.03
CA PRO A 70 2.79 5.41 7.41
C PRO A 70 2.03 6.74 7.37
N TYR A 71 1.16 6.95 6.37
CA TYR A 71 0.35 8.16 6.29
C TYR A 71 -0.61 8.29 7.49
N LEU A 72 -1.33 7.22 7.85
CA LEU A 72 -2.25 7.20 8.99
C LEU A 72 -1.55 7.43 10.33
N ARG A 73 -0.24 7.16 10.41
CA ARG A 73 0.57 7.37 11.62
C ARG A 73 1.19 8.75 11.75
N LYS A 74 1.14 9.60 10.71
CA LYS A 74 1.62 10.98 10.83
C LYS A 74 0.91 11.67 11.99
N ASP A 75 1.65 12.40 12.81
CA ASP A 75 1.13 12.94 14.08
C ASP A 75 -0.17 13.74 13.88
N ASP A 76 -0.21 14.63 12.87
CA ASP A 76 -1.38 15.44 12.57
C ASP A 76 -2.59 14.62 12.11
N ILE A 77 -2.36 13.55 11.33
CA ILE A 77 -3.41 12.63 10.88
C ILE A 77 -3.92 11.77 12.04
N ASN A 78 -2.99 11.22 12.83
CA ASN A 78 -3.30 10.38 13.99
C ASN A 78 -4.10 11.18 15.03
N THR A 79 -3.69 12.42 15.34
CA THR A 79 -4.43 13.31 16.23
C THR A 79 -5.84 13.59 15.73
N LYS A 80 -6.02 13.85 14.43
CA LYS A 80 -7.36 14.07 13.85
C LYS A 80 -8.24 12.83 13.96
N LEU A 81 -7.70 11.65 13.67
CA LEU A 81 -8.42 10.37 13.77
C LEU A 81 -8.87 10.10 15.22
N LYS A 82 -8.00 10.35 16.20
CA LYS A 82 -8.33 10.25 17.62
C LYS A 82 -9.41 11.24 18.05
N SER A 83 -9.31 12.51 17.63
CA SER A 83 -10.32 13.52 17.94
C SER A 83 -11.70 13.11 17.42
N ALA A 84 -11.77 12.72 16.15
CA ALA A 84 -13.03 12.28 15.54
C ALA A 84 -13.63 11.05 16.26
N ASN A 85 -12.79 10.08 16.65
CA ASN A 85 -13.25 8.93 17.43
C ASN A 85 -13.84 9.35 18.79
N ASN A 86 -13.17 10.25 19.49
CA ASN A 86 -13.61 10.75 20.79
C ASN A 86 -14.90 11.57 20.71
N GLU A 87 -15.08 12.35 19.64
CA GLU A 87 -16.32 13.09 19.38
C GLU A 87 -17.51 12.14 19.19
N VAL A 88 -17.34 11.05 18.44
CA VAL A 88 -18.39 10.02 18.28
C VAL A 88 -18.69 9.34 19.62
N ILE A 89 -17.66 8.97 20.37
CA ILE A 89 -17.81 8.38 21.71
C ILE A 89 -18.63 9.29 22.63
N ALA A 90 -18.30 10.59 22.68
CA ALA A 90 -18.98 11.55 23.53
C ALA A 90 -20.46 11.70 23.14
N LEU A 91 -20.76 11.74 21.84
CA LEU A 91 -22.13 11.77 21.33
C LEU A 91 -22.92 10.52 21.74
N LEU A 92 -22.31 9.34 21.67
CA LEU A 92 -22.95 8.09 22.06
C LEU A 92 -23.19 8.00 23.57
N ASP A 93 -22.26 8.50 24.39
CA ASP A 93 -22.42 8.60 25.84
C ASP A 93 -23.55 9.57 26.23
N GLU A 94 -23.67 10.71 25.53
CA GLU A 94 -24.77 11.66 25.73
C GLU A 94 -26.12 11.05 25.36
N PHE A 95 -26.20 10.34 24.24
CA PHE A 95 -27.41 9.62 23.85
C PHE A 95 -27.81 8.58 24.90
N ASP A 96 -26.86 7.78 25.39
CA ASP A 96 -27.13 6.77 26.42
C ASP A 96 -27.65 7.40 27.72
N ALA A 97 -27.14 8.58 28.10
CA ALA A 97 -27.65 9.32 29.26
C ALA A 97 -29.10 9.77 29.06
N LEU A 98 -29.43 10.35 27.89
CA LEU A 98 -30.78 10.76 27.55
C LEU A 98 -31.75 9.58 27.49
N TYR A 99 -31.33 8.44 26.92
CA TYR A 99 -32.11 7.22 26.88
C TYR A 99 -32.46 6.70 28.27
N GLN A 100 -31.48 6.65 29.18
CA GLN A 100 -31.69 6.23 30.56
C GLN A 100 -32.68 7.16 31.28
N MET A 101 -32.56 8.47 31.11
CA MET A 101 -33.49 9.45 31.71
C MET A 101 -34.91 9.30 31.18
N GLN A 102 -35.09 9.09 29.88
CA GLN A 102 -36.41 9.00 29.24
C GLN A 102 -37.16 7.71 29.57
N TYR A 103 -36.44 6.58 29.67
CA TYR A 103 -37.05 5.25 29.79
C TYR A 103 -36.82 4.57 31.15
N ASN A 104 -36.09 5.20 32.08
CA ASN A 104 -35.66 4.59 33.35
C ASN A 104 -35.02 3.21 33.13
N ALA A 105 -34.14 3.14 32.13
CA ALA A 105 -33.51 1.91 31.66
C ALA A 105 -32.03 1.85 32.07
N ASN A 106 -31.41 0.68 31.93
CA ASN A 106 -29.96 0.53 32.02
C ASN A 106 -29.26 1.15 30.79
N PRO A 107 -27.96 1.51 30.89
CA PRO A 107 -27.18 1.98 29.74
C PRO A 107 -27.16 0.94 28.62
N LEU A 108 -27.23 1.39 27.36
CA LEU A 108 -27.10 0.50 26.21
C LEU A 108 -25.64 0.12 25.96
N GLY A 109 -24.69 0.95 26.41
CA GLY A 109 -23.26 0.72 26.26
C GLY A 109 -22.75 1.03 24.86
N LEU A 110 -23.37 2.00 24.17
CA LEU A 110 -23.11 2.29 22.76
C LEU A 110 -21.66 2.71 22.50
N SER A 111 -21.08 3.51 23.38
CA SER A 111 -19.69 3.94 23.24
C SER A 111 -18.70 2.79 23.40
N THR A 112 -19.02 1.78 24.23
CA THR A 112 -18.23 0.54 24.33
C THR A 112 -18.35 -0.30 23.07
N MET A 113 -19.57 -0.45 22.52
CA MET A 113 -19.79 -1.15 21.26
C MET A 113 -19.01 -0.48 20.12
N TRP A 114 -19.03 0.85 20.05
CA TRP A 114 -18.29 1.64 19.07
C TRP A 114 -16.78 1.42 19.15
N ARG A 115 -16.18 1.52 20.35
CA ARG A 115 -14.73 1.27 20.55
C ARG A 115 -14.34 -0.13 20.08
N ASN A 116 -15.12 -1.14 20.45
CA ASN A 116 -14.87 -2.52 20.02
C ASN A 116 -14.99 -2.69 18.51
N TYR A 117 -16.03 -2.10 17.91
CA TYR A 117 -16.22 -2.10 16.47
C TYR A 117 -15.06 -1.45 15.74
N MET A 118 -14.65 -0.24 16.12
CA MET A 118 -13.54 0.49 15.47
C MET A 118 -12.22 -0.25 15.61
N PHE A 119 -11.94 -0.81 16.79
CA PHE A 119 -10.76 -1.64 17.01
C PHE A 119 -10.73 -2.87 16.08
N GLN A 120 -11.84 -3.60 15.99
CA GLN A 120 -11.96 -4.77 15.12
C GLN A 120 -11.86 -4.39 13.64
N LEU A 121 -12.57 -3.35 13.23
CA LEU A 121 -12.57 -2.82 11.86
C LEU A 121 -11.13 -2.53 11.39
N LEU A 122 -10.38 -1.79 12.19
CA LEU A 122 -9.03 -1.37 11.85
C LEU A 122 -8.00 -2.50 11.94
N THR A 123 -8.22 -3.46 12.84
CA THR A 123 -7.42 -4.69 12.90
C THR A 123 -7.62 -5.50 11.63
N ASN A 124 -8.87 -5.72 11.23
CA ASN A 124 -9.20 -6.44 10.00
C ASN A 124 -8.64 -5.72 8.77
N LEU A 125 -8.70 -4.39 8.73
CA LEU A 125 -8.15 -3.60 7.62
C LEU A 125 -6.64 -3.76 7.50
N GLN A 126 -5.94 -3.78 8.64
CA GLN A 126 -4.50 -4.04 8.69
C GLN A 126 -4.16 -5.46 8.21
N GLU A 127 -4.92 -6.47 8.64
CA GLU A 127 -4.74 -7.86 8.22
C GLU A 127 -5.03 -8.05 6.73
N PHE A 128 -6.14 -7.51 6.24
CA PHE A 128 -6.50 -7.52 4.81
C PHE A 128 -5.39 -6.93 3.93
N ALA A 129 -4.84 -5.77 4.30
CA ALA A 129 -3.77 -5.16 3.52
C ALA A 129 -2.48 -6.00 3.55
N LYS A 130 -2.14 -6.64 4.68
CA LYS A 130 -0.99 -7.55 4.77
C LYS A 130 -1.16 -8.74 3.82
N GLU A 131 -2.33 -9.37 3.83
CA GLU A 131 -2.62 -10.52 2.98
C GLU A 131 -2.61 -10.13 1.51
N TRP A 132 -3.25 -9.01 1.15
CA TRP A 132 -3.25 -8.52 -0.21
C TRP A 132 -1.84 -8.23 -0.73
N LEU A 133 -1.03 -7.50 0.05
CA LEU A 133 0.37 -7.20 -0.33
C LEU A 133 1.19 -8.47 -0.48
N LYS A 134 1.06 -9.41 0.45
CA LYS A 134 1.77 -10.70 0.38
C LYS A 134 1.47 -11.42 -0.93
N LEU A 135 0.18 -11.60 -1.26
CA LEU A 135 -0.24 -12.32 -2.46
C LEU A 135 0.28 -11.64 -3.73
N ARG A 136 0.12 -10.32 -3.85
CA ARG A 136 0.54 -9.57 -5.04
C ARG A 136 2.06 -9.52 -5.21
N ILE A 137 2.80 -9.43 -4.12
CA ILE A 137 4.26 -9.51 -4.14
C ILE A 137 4.71 -10.91 -4.59
N GLU A 138 4.12 -11.98 -4.06
CA GLU A 138 4.47 -13.36 -4.44
C GLU A 138 4.18 -13.62 -5.94
N GLU A 139 3.03 -13.17 -6.45
CA GLU A 139 2.70 -13.23 -7.88
C GLU A 139 3.71 -12.45 -8.72
N LEU A 140 4.03 -11.21 -8.34
CA LEU A 140 4.96 -10.36 -9.09
C LEU A 140 6.39 -10.91 -9.08
N LYS A 141 6.84 -11.51 -7.96
CA LYS A 141 8.14 -12.20 -7.89
C LYS A 141 8.20 -13.33 -8.91
N SER A 142 7.21 -14.23 -8.91
CA SER A 142 7.19 -15.36 -9.84
C SER A 142 7.24 -14.90 -11.29
N ASN A 143 6.52 -13.83 -11.62
CA ASN A 143 6.51 -13.25 -12.96
C ASN A 143 7.87 -12.66 -13.36
N ILE A 144 8.48 -11.85 -12.48
CA ILE A 144 9.79 -11.26 -12.75
C ILE A 144 10.87 -12.34 -12.88
N GLU A 145 10.83 -13.39 -12.05
CA GLU A 145 11.78 -14.50 -12.12
C GLU A 145 11.74 -15.21 -13.48
N ALA A 146 10.54 -15.53 -13.96
CA ALA A 146 10.35 -16.13 -15.29
C ALA A 146 10.93 -15.22 -16.40
N GLU A 147 10.72 -13.91 -16.28
CA GLU A 147 11.20 -12.93 -17.25
C GLU A 147 12.71 -12.71 -17.20
N VAL A 148 13.33 -12.76 -16.01
CA VAL A 148 14.81 -12.77 -15.87
C VAL A 148 15.40 -13.96 -16.62
N VAL A 149 14.82 -15.15 -16.45
CA VAL A 149 15.27 -16.38 -17.14
C VAL A 149 15.11 -16.24 -18.64
N ARG A 150 13.95 -15.72 -19.11
CA ARG A 150 13.70 -15.48 -20.54
C ARG A 150 14.72 -14.52 -21.13
N ARG A 151 14.99 -13.38 -20.47
CA ARG A 151 15.95 -12.38 -20.93
C ARG A 151 17.39 -12.90 -20.87
N MET A 152 17.74 -13.72 -19.89
CA MET A 152 19.04 -14.41 -19.85
C MET A 152 19.26 -15.30 -21.08
N ALA A 153 18.25 -16.07 -21.50
CA ALA A 153 18.34 -16.89 -22.71
C ALA A 153 18.59 -16.02 -23.97
N VAL A 154 17.96 -14.85 -24.05
CA VAL A 154 18.21 -13.87 -25.13
C VAL A 154 19.63 -13.33 -25.07
N VAL A 155 20.17 -13.01 -23.89
CA VAL A 155 21.56 -12.56 -23.72
C VAL A 155 22.54 -13.59 -24.28
N VAL A 156 22.35 -14.86 -23.93
CA VAL A 156 23.20 -15.98 -24.39
C VAL A 156 23.10 -16.14 -25.91
N ALA A 157 21.88 -16.10 -26.48
CA ALA A 157 21.67 -16.23 -27.91
C ALA A 157 22.29 -15.08 -28.73
N GLN A 158 22.49 -13.91 -28.12
CA GLN A 158 23.05 -12.73 -28.77
C GLN A 158 24.56 -12.58 -28.62
N VAL A 159 25.25 -13.49 -27.94
CA VAL A 159 26.71 -13.41 -27.75
C VAL A 159 27.43 -13.33 -29.10
N GLY A 160 28.29 -12.32 -29.26
CA GLY A 160 29.03 -12.08 -30.51
C GLY A 160 28.21 -11.38 -31.61
N LEU A 161 26.93 -11.08 -31.37
CA LEU A 161 26.07 -10.32 -32.28
C LEU A 161 25.92 -8.86 -31.84
N ASN A 162 25.56 -7.98 -32.78
CA ASN A 162 25.35 -6.56 -32.52
C ASN A 162 24.26 -6.27 -31.46
N GLY A 163 23.34 -7.23 -31.24
CA GLY A 163 22.25 -7.12 -30.27
C GLY A 163 22.63 -7.43 -28.81
N HIS A 164 23.84 -7.94 -28.55
CA HIS A 164 24.23 -8.43 -27.22
C HIS A 164 24.10 -7.36 -26.13
N GLY A 165 24.61 -6.14 -26.37
CA GLY A 165 24.58 -5.07 -25.38
C GLY A 165 23.16 -4.67 -24.96
N ALA A 166 22.23 -4.61 -25.92
CA ALA A 166 20.83 -4.30 -25.64
C ALA A 166 20.15 -5.42 -24.83
N ALA A 167 20.44 -6.69 -25.14
CA ALA A 167 19.93 -7.82 -24.38
C ALA A 167 20.41 -7.80 -22.92
N VAL A 168 21.69 -7.47 -22.67
CA VAL A 168 22.26 -7.36 -21.32
C VAL A 168 21.58 -6.24 -20.53
N ILE A 169 21.35 -5.07 -21.15
CA ILE A 169 20.65 -3.96 -20.50
C ILE A 169 19.23 -4.39 -20.11
N SER A 170 18.49 -5.00 -21.04
CA SER A 170 17.13 -5.47 -20.81
C SER A 170 17.06 -6.49 -19.65
N GLN A 171 18.02 -7.42 -19.56
CA GLN A 171 18.12 -8.36 -18.44
C GLN A 171 18.39 -7.62 -17.11
N ASN A 172 19.36 -6.71 -17.09
CA ASN A 172 19.71 -5.95 -15.88
C ASN A 172 18.54 -5.13 -15.36
N THR A 173 17.74 -4.52 -16.23
CA THR A 173 16.51 -3.82 -15.84
C THR A 173 15.53 -4.74 -15.11
N MET A 174 15.37 -5.98 -15.56
CA MET A 174 14.48 -6.93 -14.87
C MET A 174 15.05 -7.40 -13.53
N ILE A 175 16.38 -7.50 -13.41
CA ILE A 175 17.06 -7.76 -12.13
C ILE A 175 16.85 -6.59 -11.14
N GLU A 176 16.84 -5.35 -11.62
CA GLU A 176 16.52 -4.18 -10.78
C GLU A 176 15.08 -4.27 -10.25
N PHE A 177 14.12 -4.67 -11.09
CA PHE A 177 12.75 -4.90 -10.63
C PHE A 177 12.64 -6.03 -9.61
N TRP A 178 13.38 -7.13 -9.79
CA TRP A 178 13.46 -8.21 -8.80
C TRP A 178 13.90 -7.68 -7.43
N ASN A 179 14.98 -6.89 -7.40
CA ASN A 179 15.47 -6.27 -6.18
C ASN A 179 14.42 -5.33 -5.57
N SER A 180 13.69 -4.57 -6.39
CA SER A 180 12.60 -3.71 -5.94
C SER A 180 11.50 -4.52 -5.25
N VAL A 181 11.03 -5.61 -5.85
CA VAL A 181 9.98 -6.45 -5.25
C VAL A 181 10.44 -7.10 -3.94
N VAL A 182 11.70 -7.54 -3.85
CA VAL A 182 12.27 -8.02 -2.59
C VAL A 182 12.28 -6.93 -1.52
N ASN A 183 12.59 -5.68 -1.89
CA ASN A 183 12.53 -4.57 -0.95
C ASN A 183 11.11 -4.29 -0.45
N HIS A 184 10.11 -4.35 -1.34
CA HIS A 184 8.69 -4.28 -0.96
C HIS A 184 8.36 -5.40 0.03
N GLN A 185 8.73 -6.65 -0.29
CA GLN A 185 8.50 -7.82 0.59
C GLN A 185 9.05 -7.61 2.00
N ASN A 186 10.25 -7.06 2.11
CA ASN A 186 10.91 -6.85 3.40
C ASN A 186 10.36 -5.62 4.16
N GLY A 187 9.89 -4.60 3.43
CA GLY A 187 9.41 -3.34 4.00
C GLY A 187 7.94 -3.36 4.40
N TYR A 188 7.08 -4.05 3.65
CA TYR A 188 5.63 -3.91 3.82
C TYR A 188 5.15 -4.34 5.20
N ALA A 189 5.64 -5.46 5.73
CA ALA A 189 5.21 -5.95 7.05
C ALA A 189 5.54 -4.92 8.16
N GLY A 190 6.67 -4.23 8.02
CA GLY A 190 7.05 -3.14 8.91
C GLY A 190 6.14 -1.92 8.76
N ASN A 191 5.89 -1.48 7.53
CA ASN A 191 5.05 -0.31 7.26
C ASN A 191 3.60 -0.51 7.73
N VAL A 192 3.03 -1.68 7.43
CA VAL A 192 1.67 -2.04 7.81
C VAL A 192 1.58 -2.33 9.30
N GLY A 193 2.49 -3.13 9.86
CA GLY A 193 2.51 -3.56 11.26
C GLY A 193 2.74 -2.45 12.27
N GLN A 194 3.32 -1.32 11.86
CA GLN A 194 3.50 -0.16 12.73
C GLN A 194 2.20 0.58 13.03
N PHE A 195 1.14 0.42 12.24
CA PHE A 195 -0.17 0.97 12.57
C PHE A 195 -0.76 0.23 13.78
N GLN A 196 -1.24 0.97 14.77
CA GLN A 196 -1.72 0.43 16.04
C GLN A 196 -3.22 0.71 16.17
N PRO A 197 -4.11 -0.23 15.79
CA PRO A 197 -5.56 -0.08 15.97
C PRO A 197 -5.98 0.18 17.42
N GLN A 198 -5.12 -0.21 18.38
CA GLN A 198 -5.33 -0.04 19.81
C GLN A 198 -5.64 1.41 20.22
N ILE A 199 -5.19 2.40 19.44
CA ILE A 199 -5.46 3.82 19.70
C ILE A 199 -6.96 4.20 19.66
N PHE A 200 -7.83 3.33 19.16
CA PHE A 200 -9.28 3.53 19.08
C PHE A 200 -10.06 2.81 20.19
N LYS A 201 -9.36 2.07 21.05
CA LYS A 201 -9.95 1.39 22.21
C LYS A 201 -9.95 2.26 23.47
N ASP A 202 -9.05 3.24 23.51
CA ASP A 202 -8.92 4.22 24.60
C ASP A 202 -9.96 5.35 24.40
#